data_AF-A0A842Y687-F1
#
_entry.id   AF-A0A842Y687-F1
#
_cell.length_a   1.000
_cell.length_b   1.000
_cell.length_c   1.000
_cell.angle_alpha   90.00
_cell.angle_beta   90.00
_cell.angle_gamma   90.00
#
_symmetry.space_group_name_H-M   'P 1'
#
loop_
_entity.id
_entity.type
_entity.pdbx_description
1 polymer ?
#
loop_
_entity_poly.entity_id
_entity_poly.type
_entity_poly.pdbx_seq_one_letter_code
_entity_poly.pdbx_strand_id
1 'polypeptide(L)' 'FSMLGEASTGEIERTQNPKSFNEHKKASTAGGTIAKNARLELEQKTKQNVITGENYLEEPEKKKRLGMK' A
#
# COMPACT_ATOMS: atom_id res chain seq x y z
N PHE A 1 5.94 1.29 -3.29
CA PHE A 1 5.32 1.80 -2.05
C PHE A 1 4.43 0.79 -1.33
N SER A 2 3.87 -0.22 -2.03
CA SER A 2 3.11 -1.31 -1.39
C SER A 2 3.91 -2.04 -0.31
N MET A 3 5.18 -2.38 -0.57
CA MET A 3 6.06 -3.00 0.42
C MET A 3 6.28 -2.13 1.67
N LEU A 4 6.48 -0.82 1.50
CA LEU A 4 6.65 0.08 2.65
C LEU A 4 5.37 0.16 3.49
N GLY A 5 4.20 0.17 2.84
CA GLY A 5 2.91 0.15 3.54
C GLY A 5 2.72 -1.12 4.34
N GLU A 6 2.99 -2.28 3.74
CA GLU A 6 2.90 -3.58 4.40
C GLU A 6 3.87 -3.69 5.58
N ALA A 7 5.15 -3.33 5.38
CA ALA A 7 6.15 -3.34 6.44
C ALA A 7 5.76 -2.40 7.58
N SER A 8 5.31 -1.18 7.27
CA SER A 8 4.89 -0.20 8.26
C SER A 8 3.67 -0.68 9.05
N THR A 9 2.64 -1.20 8.36
CA THR A 9 1.48 -1.80 9.05
C THR A 9 1.92 -2.97 9.93
N GLY A 10 2.77 -3.86 9.44
CA GLY A 10 3.24 -5.02 10.20
C GLY A 10 4.07 -4.66 11.44
N GLU A 11 4.92 -3.66 11.37
CA GLU A 11 5.66 -3.13 12.53
C GLU A 11 4.72 -2.51 13.57
N ILE A 12 3.71 -1.75 13.11
CA ILE A 12 2.70 -1.14 13.99
C ILE A 12 1.84 -2.21 14.67
N GLU A 13 1.39 -3.22 13.91
CA GLU A 13 0.64 -4.37 14.43
C GLU A 13 1.45 -5.13 15.48
N ARG A 14 2.74 -5.41 15.22
CA ARG A 14 3.62 -6.08 16.17
C ARG A 14 3.85 -5.25 17.44
N THR A 15 3.96 -3.94 17.31
CA THR A 15 4.21 -3.03 18.44
C THR A 15 2.97 -2.78 19.29
N GLN A 16 1.83 -2.51 18.65
CA GLN A 16 0.59 -2.16 19.35
C GLN A 16 -0.21 -3.37 19.80
N ASN A 17 0.04 -4.55 19.21
CA ASN A 17 -0.65 -5.81 19.50
C ASN A 17 -2.19 -5.65 19.59
N PRO A 18 -2.82 -5.04 18.57
CA PRO A 18 -4.25 -4.75 18.55
C PRO A 18 -5.08 -6.01 18.80
N LYS A 19 -6.22 -5.86 19.49
CA LYS A 19 -7.09 -6.99 19.88
C LYS A 19 -8.43 -6.97 19.19
N SER A 20 -8.90 -5.78 18.85
CA SER A 20 -10.18 -5.59 18.19
C SER A 20 -10.00 -5.23 16.71
N PHE A 21 -10.99 -5.57 15.90
CA PHE A 21 -11.01 -5.23 14.48
C PHE A 21 -10.78 -3.72 14.21
N ASN A 22 -11.35 -2.85 15.06
CA ASN A 22 -11.16 -1.41 14.93
C ASN A 22 -9.72 -0.98 15.18
N GLU A 23 -8.97 -1.68 16.03
CA GLU A 23 -7.56 -1.39 16.26
C GLU A 23 -6.69 -1.87 15.10
N HIS A 24 -6.94 -3.07 14.57
CA HIS A 24 -6.28 -3.54 13.34
C HIS A 24 -6.52 -2.58 12.16
N LYS A 25 -7.75 -2.07 12.03
CA LYS A 25 -8.10 -1.06 11.02
C LYS A 25 -7.28 0.22 11.19
N LYS A 26 -7.05 0.67 12.44
CA LYS A 26 -6.22 1.85 12.73
C LYS A 26 -4.76 1.61 12.36
N ALA A 27 -4.18 0.47 12.72
CA ALA A 27 -2.80 0.12 12.38
C ALA A 27 -2.58 -0.01 10.86
N SER A 28 -3.54 -0.61 10.14
CA SER A 28 -3.56 -0.65 8.68
C SER A 28 -3.60 0.76 8.06
N THR A 29 -4.46 1.63 8.58
CA THR A 29 -4.56 3.03 8.12
C THR A 29 -3.27 3.81 8.39
N ALA A 30 -2.64 3.59 9.54
CA ALA A 30 -1.40 4.24 9.93
C ALA A 30 -0.24 3.83 9.00
N GLY A 31 -0.04 2.53 8.75
CA GLY A 31 1.00 2.06 7.84
C GLY A 31 0.79 2.55 6.40
N GLY A 32 -0.46 2.56 5.92
CA GLY A 32 -0.80 3.16 4.63
C GLY A 32 -0.51 4.66 4.55
N THR A 33 -0.74 5.39 5.64
CA THR A 33 -0.44 6.83 5.73
C THR A 33 1.07 7.09 5.67
N ILE A 34 1.87 6.30 6.38
CA ILE A 34 3.34 6.39 6.34
C ILE A 34 3.85 6.19 4.91
N ALA A 35 3.40 5.12 4.24
CA ALA A 35 3.81 4.86 2.86
C ALA A 35 3.36 5.95 1.88
N LYS A 36 2.16 6.50 2.07
CA LYS A 36 1.65 7.63 1.27
C LYS A 36 2.54 8.87 1.45
N ASN A 37 2.89 9.21 2.69
CA ASN A 37 3.71 10.38 2.98
C ASN A 37 5.11 10.23 2.39
N ALA A 38 5.74 9.06 2.55
CA ALA A 38 7.03 8.76 1.95
C ALA A 38 7.00 8.86 0.42
N ARG A 39 5.91 8.38 -0.22
CA ARG A 39 5.71 8.54 -1.66
C ARG A 39 5.65 10.00 -2.07
N LEU A 40 4.81 10.78 -1.40
CA LEU A 40 4.64 12.20 -1.71
C LEU A 40 5.95 12.96 -1.54
N GLU A 41 6.72 12.68 -0.49
CA GLU A 41 8.02 13.31 -0.27
C GLU A 41 9.01 12.95 -1.39
N LEU A 42 9.06 11.68 -1.81
CA LEU A 42 9.91 11.24 -2.91
C LEU A 42 9.53 11.93 -4.23
N GLU A 43 8.23 11.98 -4.55
CA GLU A 43 7.72 12.64 -5.76
C GLU A 43 8.03 14.14 -5.76
N GLN A 44 7.90 14.80 -4.61
CA GLN A 44 8.22 16.23 -4.48
C GLN A 44 9.71 16.54 -4.70
N LYS A 45 10.59 15.68 -4.19
CA LYS A 45 12.06 15.81 -4.32
C LYS A 45 12.54 15.46 -5.73
N THR A 46 11.96 14.43 -6.35
CA THR A 46 12.38 13.93 -7.67
C THR A 46 11.68 14.64 -8.83
N LYS A 47 10.57 15.34 -8.58
CA LYS A 47 9.69 15.91 -9.62
C LYS A 47 9.12 14.86 -10.59
N GLN A 48 9.12 13.59 -10.18
CA GLN A 48 8.62 12.48 -10.97
C GLN A 48 7.54 11.75 -10.19
N ASN A 49 6.49 11.29 -10.90
CA ASN A 49 5.48 10.43 -10.30
C ASN A 49 6.06 9.04 -10.07
N VAL A 50 5.89 8.47 -8.89
CA VAL A 50 6.38 7.11 -8.60
C VAL A 50 5.34 6.06 -8.98
N ILE A 51 4.07 6.44 -9.07
CA ILE A 51 3.00 5.57 -9.56
C ILE A 51 2.60 6.08 -10.94
N THR A 52 2.77 5.25 -11.96
CA THR A 52 2.24 5.48 -13.30
C THR A 52 1.00 4.61 -13.52
N GLY A 53 0.16 4.98 -14.49
CA GLY A 53 -0.98 4.17 -14.91
C GLY A 53 -0.60 2.97 -15.78
N GLU A 54 0.69 2.71 -15.95
CA GLU A 54 1.19 1.63 -16.79
C GLU A 54 0.94 0.28 -16.11
N ASN A 55 0.50 -0.69 -16.90
CA ASN A 55 0.32 -2.06 -16.46
C ASN A 55 1.34 -2.93 -17.18
N TYR A 56 2.26 -3.52 -16.41
CA TYR A 56 3.32 -4.38 -16.94
C TYR A 56 2.88 -5.84 -17.16
N LEU A 57 1.64 -6.19 -16.81
CA LEU A 57 1.08 -7.50 -17.09
C LEU A 57 0.61 -7.57 -18.55
N GLU A 58 1.01 -8.62 -19.26
CA GLU A 58 0.59 -8.89 -20.65
C GLU A 58 -0.94 -8.92 -20.79
N GLU A 59 -1.61 -9.51 -19.81
CA GLU A 59 -3.05 -9.43 -19.66
C GLU A 59 -3.41 -8.72 -18.35
N PRO A 60 -4.22 -7.65 -18.40
CA PRO A 60 -4.64 -6.96 -17.20
C PRO A 60 -5.44 -7.90 -16.29
N GLU A 61 -5.11 -7.91 -15.00
CA GLU A 61 -5.67 -8.84 -14.02
C GLU A 61 -7.21 -8.87 -13.99
N LYS A 62 -7.85 -7.74 -14.29
CA LYS A 62 -9.31 -7.63 -14.44
C LYS A 62 -9.86 -8.57 -15.51
N LYS A 63 -9.16 -8.72 -16.65
CA LYS A 63 -9.56 -9.65 -17.73
C LYS A 63 -9.34 -11.10 -17.32
N LYS A 64 -8.20 -11.43 -16.71
CA LYS A 64 -7.94 -12.77 -16.15
C LYS A 64 -9.04 -13.23 -15.19
N ARG A 65 -9.43 -12.37 -14.24
CA ARG A 65 -10.48 -12.68 -13.26
C ARG A 65 -11.88 -12.86 -13.86
N LEU A 66 -12.14 -12.26 -15.03
CA LEU A 66 -13.42 -12.40 -15.72
C LEU A 66 -13.51 -13.73 -16.48
N GLY A 67 -12.39 -14.23 -17.03
CA GLY A 67 -12.33 -15.54 -17.68
C GLY A 67 -12.21 -16.74 -16.71
N MET A 68 -12.00 -16.48 -15.42
CA MET A 68 -12.01 -17.48 -14.34
C MET A 68 -13.40 -17.71 -13.73
N LYS A 69 -14.42 -17.00 -14.19
CA LYS A 69 -15.83 -17.21 -13.83
C LYS A 69 -16.52 -18.04 -14.91
#